data_AF-A0A816E387-F1
#
_entry.id   AF-A0A816E387-F1
#
_cell.length_a   1.000
_cell.length_b   1.000
_cell.length_c   1.000
_cell.angle_alpha   90.00
_cell.angle_beta   90.00
_cell.angle_gamma   90.00
#
_symmetry.space_group_name_H-M   'P 1'
#
loop_
_entity.id
_entity.type
_entity.pdbx_description
1 polymer ?
#
loop_
_entity_poly.entity_id
_entity_poly.type
_entity_poly.pdbx_seq_one_letter_code
_entity_poly.pdbx_strand_id
1 'polypeptide(L)'
;MYETGDDHLHQEPKSTDINEQSKETEYEDEIDDDNDDDVNKFRFSVTTKISLFNATISNKIHADATYKLIWQEFPCFIIGTTDMIKQFHPYGFAVCSNEKEKDFEFIFNCIRDGLHYLNLQMNEQKLALIADVAEAISNEFLKVFEKHHSIVMCWAHIRKRVEKKLYLAEDKNLHTEIMDDIDTLQLSKNKKTFEIAMQDYS
;
A
#
# COMPACT_ATOMS: atom_id res chain seq x y z
N MET A 1 -12.48 -65.41 -49.26
CA MET A 1 -12.44 -65.44 -47.78
C MET A 1 -11.27 -64.57 -47.35
N TYR A 2 -11.59 -63.47 -46.67
CA TYR A 2 -10.74 -62.45 -46.02
C TYR A 2 -9.67 -61.70 -46.84
N GLU A 3 -9.97 -60.42 -47.04
CA GLU A 3 -9.07 -59.32 -47.45
C GLU A 3 -8.26 -58.82 -46.25
N THR A 4 -7.01 -58.42 -46.51
CA THR A 4 -6.17 -57.60 -45.62
C THR A 4 -5.87 -56.28 -46.32
N GLY A 5 -6.00 -55.17 -45.59
CA GLY A 5 -5.84 -53.81 -46.09
C GLY A 5 -4.40 -53.37 -46.28
N ASP A 6 -4.26 -52.18 -46.86
CA ASP A 6 -3.07 -51.34 -46.78
C ASP A 6 -3.43 -49.86 -47.02
N ASP A 7 -2.68 -48.99 -46.34
CA ASP A 7 -2.84 -47.53 -46.19
C ASP A 7 -2.67 -46.72 -47.48
N HIS A 8 -3.33 -45.55 -47.56
CA HIS A 8 -2.78 -44.39 -48.28
C HIS A 8 -3.31 -43.00 -47.81
N LEU A 9 -2.32 -42.10 -47.76
CA LEU A 9 -2.21 -40.67 -47.45
C LEU A 9 -3.18 -39.64 -48.09
N HIS A 10 -3.37 -38.54 -47.34
CA HIS A 10 -3.42 -37.08 -47.67
C HIS A 10 -4.18 -36.52 -48.90
N GLN A 11 -4.99 -35.47 -48.67
CA GLN A 11 -4.71 -34.06 -49.06
C GLN A 11 -5.84 -33.07 -48.63
N GLU A 12 -5.44 -31.85 -48.21
CA GLU A 12 -6.28 -30.68 -47.91
C GLU A 12 -6.88 -30.02 -49.17
N PRO A 13 -7.77 -29.00 -49.04
CA PRO A 13 -7.26 -27.63 -49.30
C PRO A 13 -7.95 -26.42 -48.58
N LYS A 14 -7.10 -25.40 -48.32
CA LYS A 14 -7.23 -23.94 -48.58
C LYS A 14 -7.97 -22.99 -47.61
N SER A 15 -7.14 -22.29 -46.83
CA SER A 15 -6.97 -20.82 -46.64
C SER A 15 -8.14 -19.84 -46.84
N THR A 16 -8.35 -19.01 -45.82
CA THR A 16 -8.58 -17.55 -45.96
C THR A 16 -8.14 -16.83 -44.69
N ASP A 17 -7.17 -15.92 -44.84
CA ASP A 17 -6.77 -14.93 -43.83
C ASP A 17 -7.88 -13.90 -43.63
N ILE A 18 -8.21 -13.56 -42.38
CA ILE A 18 -8.75 -12.24 -42.03
C ILE A 18 -8.21 -11.81 -40.66
N ASN A 19 -7.68 -10.59 -40.68
CA ASN A 19 -7.06 -9.81 -39.63
C ASN A 19 -8.08 -9.27 -38.60
N GLU A 20 -7.56 -8.72 -37.51
CA GLU A 20 -8.13 -7.68 -36.64
C GLU A 20 -8.71 -8.04 -35.24
N GLN A 21 -7.99 -7.45 -34.27
CA GLN A 21 -8.46 -6.81 -33.03
C GLN A 21 -8.85 -7.71 -31.85
N SER A 22 -7.85 -7.98 -31.00
CA SER A 22 -8.04 -8.25 -29.57
C SER A 22 -8.62 -7.02 -28.88
N LYS A 23 -9.95 -7.00 -28.70
CA LYS A 23 -10.59 -6.20 -27.66
C LYS A 23 -10.53 -6.98 -26.36
N GLU A 24 -9.55 -6.67 -25.51
CA GLU A 24 -9.67 -6.95 -24.08
C GLU A 24 -10.89 -6.20 -23.58
N THR A 25 -11.91 -6.95 -23.18
CA THR A 25 -13.06 -6.42 -22.44
C THR A 25 -12.77 -6.67 -20.97
N GLU A 26 -12.44 -5.60 -20.27
CA GLU A 26 -12.49 -5.51 -18.80
C GLU A 26 -13.90 -5.94 -18.36
N TYR A 27 -13.98 -7.09 -17.69
CA TYR A 27 -15.11 -7.41 -16.83
C TYR A 27 -14.79 -6.83 -15.46
N GLU A 28 -15.27 -5.61 -15.19
CA GLU A 28 -15.49 -5.14 -13.83
C GLU A 28 -16.79 -5.78 -13.33
N ASP A 29 -16.69 -6.97 -12.73
CA ASP A 29 -17.76 -7.49 -11.88
C ASP A 29 -17.69 -6.74 -10.55
N GLU A 30 -18.47 -5.66 -10.43
CA GLU A 30 -18.85 -5.09 -9.13
C GLU A 30 -19.74 -6.10 -8.40
N ILE A 31 -19.12 -6.96 -7.60
CA ILE A 31 -19.84 -7.74 -6.58
C ILE A 31 -19.85 -6.90 -5.30
N ASP A 32 -20.98 -6.20 -5.09
CA ASP A 32 -21.39 -5.72 -3.77
C ASP A 32 -21.69 -6.93 -2.88
N ASP A 33 -20.66 -7.44 -2.19
CA ASP A 33 -20.80 -8.42 -1.11
C ASP A 33 -20.80 -7.71 0.24
N ASP A 34 -21.91 -7.04 0.55
CA ASP A 34 -22.19 -6.45 1.86
C ASP A 34 -22.53 -7.51 2.95
N ASN A 35 -22.32 -8.81 2.68
CA ASN A 35 -22.47 -9.89 3.66
C ASN A 35 -21.12 -10.53 3.99
N ASP A 36 -20.16 -9.70 4.40
CA ASP A 36 -18.85 -10.16 4.88
C ASP A 36 -18.95 -10.65 6.34
N ASP A 37 -19.64 -11.78 6.50
CA ASP A 37 -19.62 -12.57 7.74
C ASP A 37 -18.16 -12.90 8.07
N ASP A 38 -17.67 -12.42 9.22
CA ASP A 38 -16.30 -12.60 9.75
C ASP A 38 -15.92 -14.10 9.98
N VAL A 39 -16.80 -15.01 9.57
CA VAL A 39 -16.67 -16.45 9.62
C VAL A 39 -15.67 -16.83 8.52
N ASN A 40 -14.42 -17.12 8.92
CA ASN A 40 -13.27 -17.54 8.09
C ASN A 40 -12.22 -16.47 7.77
N LYS A 41 -12.15 -15.39 8.54
CA LYS A 41 -11.02 -14.46 8.47
C LYS A 41 -10.01 -14.71 9.58
N PHE A 42 -8.74 -14.52 9.28
CA PHE A 42 -7.68 -14.54 10.28
C PHE A 42 -6.90 -13.24 10.26
N ARG A 43 -6.48 -12.83 11.45
CA ARG A 43 -5.66 -11.65 11.68
C ARG A 43 -4.68 -12.02 12.78
N PHE A 44 -3.40 -11.77 12.56
CA PHE A 44 -2.44 -11.83 13.65
C PHE A 44 -1.42 -10.70 13.50
N SER A 45 -0.91 -10.25 14.64
CA SER A 45 0.11 -9.21 14.72
C SER A 45 1.27 -9.71 15.57
N VAL A 46 2.48 -9.40 15.14
CA VAL A 46 3.73 -9.76 15.80
C VAL A 46 4.51 -8.49 16.09
N THR A 47 4.97 -8.37 17.33
CA THR A 47 5.83 -7.28 17.79
C THR A 47 6.81 -7.81 18.85
N THR A 48 7.79 -7.00 19.20
CA THR A 48 8.70 -7.26 20.32
C THR A 48 8.62 -6.10 21.32
N LYS A 49 8.93 -6.35 22.59
CA LYS A 49 8.95 -5.29 23.61
C LYS A 49 9.85 -4.11 23.22
N ILE A 50 11.03 -4.43 22.68
CA ILE A 50 12.03 -3.43 22.28
C ILE A 50 11.52 -2.62 21.08
N SER A 51 10.93 -3.28 20.09
CA SER A 51 10.43 -2.58 18.92
C SER A 51 9.24 -1.69 19.27
N LEU A 52 8.30 -2.17 20.09
CA LEU A 52 7.12 -1.40 20.48
C LEU A 52 7.47 -0.13 21.28
N PHE A 53 8.63 -0.11 21.96
CA PHE A 53 9.16 1.12 22.56
C PHE A 53 9.33 2.26 21.53
N ASN A 54 9.61 1.95 20.26
CA ASN A 54 9.71 2.98 19.21
C ASN A 54 8.39 3.73 19.01
N ALA A 55 7.24 3.09 19.25
CA ALA A 55 5.94 3.76 19.19
C ALA A 55 5.77 4.82 20.29
N THR A 56 6.52 4.73 21.40
CA THR A 56 6.47 5.73 22.49
C THR A 56 7.30 6.98 22.21
N ILE A 57 8.30 6.88 21.33
CA ILE A 57 9.26 7.98 21.08
C ILE A 57 8.75 8.90 19.97
N SER A 58 7.86 8.40 19.11
CA SER A 58 7.37 9.12 17.94
C SER A 58 5.89 9.40 18.03
N ASN A 59 5.47 10.49 17.38
CA ASN A 59 4.07 10.83 17.19
C ASN A 59 3.62 10.44 15.77
N LYS A 60 4.19 9.39 15.19
CA LYS A 60 3.89 8.94 13.83
C LYS A 60 3.71 7.43 13.81
N ILE A 61 2.64 6.99 13.16
CA ILE A 61 2.43 5.59 12.78
C ILE A 61 2.49 5.53 11.27
N HIS A 62 3.40 4.73 10.75
CA HIS A 62 3.36 4.29 9.36
C HIS A 62 2.65 2.95 9.34
N ALA A 63 1.64 2.80 8.50
CA ALA A 63 0.95 1.54 8.31
C ALA A 63 0.61 1.41 6.83
N ASP A 64 1.42 0.65 6.10
CA ASP A 64 1.21 0.37 4.69
C ASP A 64 1.27 -1.16 4.47
N ALA A 65 0.40 -1.65 3.59
CA ALA A 65 0.52 -2.99 3.05
C ALA A 65 1.77 -3.08 2.16
N THR A 66 2.55 -4.12 2.37
CA THR A 66 3.72 -4.41 1.55
C THR A 66 3.34 -5.46 0.52
N TYR A 67 2.83 -5.08 -0.65
CA TYR A 67 2.51 -6.04 -1.73
C TYR A 67 3.72 -6.83 -2.25
N LYS A 68 4.95 -6.46 -1.84
CA LYS A 68 6.18 -7.25 -2.07
C LYS A 68 6.30 -8.44 -1.11
N LEU A 69 5.57 -8.43 0.00
CA LEU A 69 5.47 -9.51 0.97
C LEU A 69 4.00 -9.94 1.00
N ILE A 70 3.67 -10.98 0.25
CA ILE A 70 2.40 -11.69 0.40
C ILE A 70 2.69 -12.95 1.20
N TRP A 71 1.96 -13.19 2.29
CA TRP A 71 2.06 -14.47 2.98
C TRP A 71 0.87 -15.32 2.55
N GLN A 72 1.10 -16.28 1.65
CA GLN A 72 0.03 -17.11 1.05
C GLN A 72 -1.11 -16.25 0.49
N GLU A 73 -0.76 -15.22 -0.29
CA GLU A 73 -1.71 -14.29 -0.92
C GLU A 73 -2.40 -13.31 0.05
N PHE A 74 -2.08 -13.37 1.35
CA PHE A 74 -2.62 -12.45 2.34
C PHE A 74 -1.78 -11.17 2.48
N PRO A 75 -2.43 -9.99 2.57
CA PRO A 75 -1.78 -8.71 2.84
C PRO A 75 -0.90 -8.75 4.09
N CYS A 76 0.35 -8.31 3.92
CA CYS A 76 1.28 -8.11 5.03
C CYS A 76 1.50 -6.63 5.29
N PHE A 77 1.16 -6.18 6.48
CA PHE A 77 1.34 -4.82 6.94
C PHE A 77 2.63 -4.69 7.75
N ILE A 78 3.44 -3.71 7.40
CA ILE A 78 4.57 -3.29 8.21
C ILE A 78 4.17 -2.00 8.91
N ILE A 79 4.21 -2.05 10.24
CA ILE A 79 3.91 -0.92 11.10
C ILE A 79 5.21 -0.38 11.69
N GLY A 80 5.40 0.93 11.66
CA GLY A 80 6.60 1.54 12.20
C GLY A 80 6.51 3.04 12.37
N THR A 81 7.67 3.64 12.63
CA THR A 81 7.84 5.09 12.66
C THR A 81 9.05 5.52 11.86
N THR A 82 9.13 6.79 11.50
CA THR A 82 10.33 7.40 10.94
C THR A 82 10.92 8.43 11.90
N ASP A 83 12.25 8.43 12.03
CA ASP A 83 12.99 9.38 12.86
C ASP A 83 13.30 10.71 12.14
N MET A 84 14.09 11.58 12.78
CA MET A 84 14.46 12.89 12.23
C MET A 84 15.46 12.81 11.06
N ILE A 85 16.13 11.67 10.87
CA ILE A 85 17.04 11.41 9.75
C ILE A 85 16.38 10.55 8.66
N LYS A 86 15.06 10.39 8.72
CA LYS A 86 14.23 9.68 7.73
C LYS A 86 14.47 8.18 7.68
N GLN A 87 15.06 7.60 8.72
CA GLN A 87 15.16 6.14 8.84
C GLN A 87 13.85 5.56 9.37
N PHE A 88 13.43 4.46 8.76
CA PHE A 88 12.24 3.72 9.16
C PHE A 88 12.58 2.69 10.23
N HIS A 89 11.81 2.70 11.32
CA HIS A 89 11.96 1.84 12.49
C HIS A 89 10.68 1.02 12.65
N PRO A 90 10.66 -0.24 12.15
CA PRO A 90 9.50 -1.11 12.29
C PRO A 90 9.28 -1.49 13.74
N TYR A 91 8.02 -1.57 14.14
CA TYR A 91 7.62 -2.08 15.45
C TYR A 91 6.40 -2.98 15.46
N GLY A 92 5.76 -3.20 14.32
CA GLY A 92 4.71 -4.19 14.18
C GLY A 92 4.77 -4.83 12.81
N PHE A 93 4.35 -6.09 12.76
CA PHE A 93 4.07 -6.81 11.53
C PHE A 93 2.71 -7.46 11.70
N ALA A 94 1.80 -7.25 10.75
CA ALA A 94 0.50 -7.90 10.80
C ALA A 94 0.20 -8.57 9.46
N VAL A 95 -0.50 -9.70 9.53
CA VAL A 95 -1.11 -10.32 8.35
C VAL A 95 -2.59 -10.42 8.61
N CYS A 96 -3.35 -9.90 7.66
CA CYS A 96 -4.80 -9.89 7.69
C CYS A 96 -5.31 -10.56 6.42
N SER A 97 -6.52 -11.11 6.48
CA SER A 97 -7.13 -11.70 5.30
C SER A 97 -7.31 -10.67 4.17
N ASN A 98 -7.66 -9.43 4.51
CA ASN A 98 -7.95 -8.36 3.56
C ASN A 98 -7.31 -7.02 4.01
N GLU A 99 -7.61 -5.95 3.27
CA GLU A 99 -7.27 -4.56 3.58
C GLU A 99 -8.55 -3.74 3.85
N LYS A 100 -9.43 -4.25 4.73
CA LYS A 100 -10.72 -3.64 5.06
C LYS A 100 -10.70 -3.00 6.45
N GLU A 101 -11.75 -2.28 6.80
CA GLU A 101 -11.87 -1.53 8.06
C GLU A 101 -11.55 -2.40 9.30
N LYS A 102 -12.18 -3.57 9.44
CA LYS A 102 -11.91 -4.49 10.57
C LYS A 102 -10.45 -4.93 10.67
N ASP A 103 -9.73 -5.01 9.56
CA ASP A 103 -8.31 -5.38 9.54
C ASP A 103 -7.44 -4.23 10.08
N PHE A 104 -7.73 -3.00 9.66
CA PHE A 104 -7.07 -1.81 10.18
C PHE A 104 -7.39 -1.56 11.65
N GLU A 105 -8.66 -1.72 12.05
CA GLU A 105 -9.08 -1.67 13.45
C GLU A 105 -8.28 -2.66 14.30
N PHE A 106 -8.16 -3.90 13.84
CA PHE A 106 -7.36 -4.94 14.50
C PHE A 106 -5.90 -4.52 14.65
N ILE A 107 -5.26 -4.03 13.58
CA ILE A 107 -3.85 -3.61 13.60
C ILE A 107 -3.62 -2.50 14.63
N PHE A 108 -4.47 -1.46 14.63
CA PHE A 108 -4.33 -0.33 15.54
C PHE A 108 -4.60 -0.73 17.00
N ASN A 109 -5.61 -1.57 17.25
CA ASN A 109 -5.88 -2.11 18.58
C ASN A 109 -4.71 -2.97 19.09
N CYS A 110 -4.06 -3.78 18.24
CA CYS A 110 -2.88 -4.56 18.65
C CYS A 110 -1.74 -3.68 19.18
N ILE A 111 -1.52 -2.52 18.56
CA ILE A 111 -0.49 -1.57 19.00
C ILE A 111 -0.85 -1.01 20.37
N ARG A 112 -2.09 -0.51 20.52
CA ARG A 112 -2.59 0.08 21.77
C ARG A 112 -2.56 -0.94 22.91
N ASP A 113 -3.06 -2.15 22.66
CA ASP A 113 -3.13 -3.21 23.64
C ASP A 113 -1.73 -3.70 24.03
N GLY A 114 -0.81 -3.80 23.06
CA GLY A 114 0.60 -4.12 23.32
C GLY A 114 1.29 -3.06 24.18
N LEU A 115 1.04 -1.78 23.92
CA LEU A 115 1.58 -0.67 24.73
C LEU A 115 1.03 -0.74 26.15
N HIS A 116 -0.29 -0.90 26.30
CA HIS A 116 -0.95 -1.02 27.58
C HIS A 116 -0.44 -2.22 28.39
N TYR A 117 -0.29 -3.39 27.76
CA TYR A 117 0.25 -4.60 28.40
C TYR A 117 1.68 -4.39 28.96
N LEU A 118 2.48 -3.54 28.32
CA LEU A 118 3.84 -3.22 28.76
C LEU A 118 3.91 -2.00 29.69
N ASN A 119 2.77 -1.42 30.08
CA ASN A 119 2.69 -0.14 30.80
C ASN A 119 3.44 1.00 30.08
N LEU A 120 3.39 0.99 28.74
CA LEU A 120 3.92 2.03 27.88
C LEU A 120 2.78 2.91 27.38
N GLN A 121 3.10 4.16 27.08
CA GLN A 121 2.15 5.12 26.51
C GLN A 121 2.76 5.78 25.29
N MET A 122 1.96 5.89 24.24
CA MET A 122 2.25 6.71 23.08
C MET A 122 1.62 8.10 23.29
N ASN A 123 2.22 9.12 22.67
CA ASN A 123 1.63 10.44 22.65
C ASN A 123 0.51 10.52 21.60
N GLU A 124 -0.65 9.99 21.98
CA GLU A 124 -1.83 9.94 21.09
C GLU A 124 -2.23 11.35 20.65
N GLN A 125 -2.21 12.36 21.52
CA GLN A 125 -2.65 13.75 21.23
C GLN A 125 -2.02 14.43 20.00
N LYS A 126 -0.85 13.96 19.54
CA LYS A 126 -0.14 14.52 18.39
C LYS A 126 0.13 13.49 17.30
N LEU A 127 -0.55 12.36 17.36
CA LEU A 127 -0.31 11.24 16.47
C LEU A 127 -0.66 11.60 15.02
N ALA A 128 0.17 11.13 14.09
CA ALA A 128 -0.11 11.22 12.67
C ALA A 128 -0.02 9.83 12.05
N LEU A 129 -0.99 9.49 11.21
CA LEU A 129 -0.94 8.31 10.35
C LEU A 129 -0.22 8.65 9.05
N ILE A 130 0.69 7.78 8.63
CA ILE A 130 1.36 7.81 7.34
C ILE A 130 1.00 6.52 6.60
N ALA A 131 0.16 6.63 5.57
CA ALA A 131 -0.41 5.50 4.83
C ALA A 131 -0.80 5.90 3.40
N ASP A 132 -1.43 5.03 2.62
CA ASP A 132 -1.97 5.35 1.29
C ASP A 132 -3.17 6.33 1.29
N VAL A 133 -3.69 6.65 2.48
CA VAL A 133 -4.86 7.52 2.73
C VAL A 133 -6.14 6.96 2.12
N ALA A 134 -6.26 5.62 2.02
CA ALA A 134 -7.53 4.99 1.74
C ALA A 134 -8.55 5.28 2.87
N GLU A 135 -9.84 5.29 2.54
CA GLU A 135 -10.90 5.61 3.49
C GLU A 135 -10.92 4.63 4.66
N ALA A 136 -10.81 3.32 4.38
CA ALA A 136 -10.84 2.27 5.41
C ALA A 136 -9.76 2.44 6.48
N ILE A 137 -8.50 2.66 6.10
CA ILE A 137 -7.41 2.85 7.09
C ILE A 137 -7.55 4.18 7.82
N SER A 138 -8.02 5.21 7.13
CA SER A 138 -8.18 6.56 7.68
C SER A 138 -9.27 6.61 8.74
N ASN A 139 -10.44 6.05 8.44
CA ASN A 139 -11.58 6.02 9.34
C ASN A 139 -11.26 5.22 10.61
N GLU A 140 -10.63 4.05 10.45
CA GLU A 140 -10.33 3.17 11.58
C GLU A 140 -9.20 3.70 12.45
N PHE A 141 -8.23 4.40 11.87
CA PHE A 141 -7.23 5.13 12.65
C PHE A 141 -7.88 6.21 13.54
N LEU A 142 -8.78 7.02 12.97
CA LEU A 142 -9.49 8.07 13.71
C LEU A 142 -10.48 7.49 14.74
N LYS A 143 -11.01 6.30 14.49
CA LYS A 143 -11.87 5.57 15.44
C LYS A 143 -11.07 5.05 16.63
N VAL A 144 -9.90 4.45 16.40
CA VAL A 144 -9.08 3.82 17.46
C VAL A 144 -8.32 4.85 18.28
N PHE A 145 -7.78 5.90 17.66
CA PHE A 145 -6.95 6.91 18.30
C PHE A 145 -7.63 8.28 18.48
N GLU A 146 -8.93 8.40 18.22
CA GLU A 146 -9.71 9.66 18.25
C GLU A 146 -9.51 10.59 17.04
N LYS A 147 -10.38 11.60 16.88
CA LYS A 147 -10.58 12.33 15.60
C LYS A 147 -9.62 13.50 15.32
N HIS A 148 -8.69 13.83 16.21
CA HIS A 148 -7.86 15.04 16.11
C HIS A 148 -6.49 14.83 15.45
N HIS A 149 -6.34 13.76 14.67
CA HIS A 149 -5.05 13.33 14.13
C HIS A 149 -4.86 13.73 12.67
N SER A 150 -3.60 13.91 12.29
CA SER A 150 -3.23 14.16 10.89
C SER A 150 -3.07 12.85 10.15
N ILE A 151 -3.63 12.76 8.94
CA ILE A 151 -3.41 11.63 8.05
C ILE A 151 -2.61 12.15 6.85
N VAL A 152 -1.46 11.54 6.60
CA VAL A 152 -0.49 11.97 5.60
C VAL A 152 -0.26 10.82 4.63
N MET A 153 -0.18 11.15 3.35
CA MET A 153 0.13 10.15 2.34
C MET A 153 1.56 9.67 2.45
N CYS A 154 1.77 8.36 2.39
CA CYS A 154 3.09 7.78 2.45
C CYS A 154 3.90 8.18 1.20
N TRP A 155 5.20 8.34 1.39
CA TRP A 155 6.09 8.82 0.34
C TRP A 155 6.12 7.92 -0.89
N ALA A 156 6.12 6.59 -0.70
CA ALA A 156 6.11 5.65 -1.81
C ALA A 156 4.84 5.79 -2.67
N HIS A 157 3.70 6.04 -2.04
CA HIS A 157 2.43 6.31 -2.73
C HIS A 157 2.45 7.67 -3.43
N ILE A 158 2.98 8.73 -2.81
CA ILE A 158 3.15 10.05 -3.46
C ILE A 158 4.01 9.90 -4.71
N ARG A 159 5.20 9.30 -4.57
CA ARG A 159 6.15 9.10 -5.67
C ARG A 159 5.52 8.32 -6.82
N LYS A 160 4.84 7.20 -6.55
CA LYS A 160 4.13 6.42 -7.57
C LYS A 160 3.05 7.24 -8.28
N ARG A 161 2.33 8.11 -7.57
CA ARG A 161 1.30 8.99 -8.15
C ARG A 161 1.91 10.07 -9.05
N VAL A 162 3.06 10.63 -8.67
CA VAL A 162 3.81 11.60 -9.49
C VAL A 162 4.33 10.92 -10.75
N GLU A 163 5.03 9.79 -10.60
CA GLU A 163 5.60 9.01 -11.71
C GLU A 163 4.53 8.65 -12.76
N LYS A 164 3.34 8.24 -12.30
CA LYS A 164 2.17 7.96 -13.16
C LYS A 164 1.68 9.16 -13.98
N LYS A 165 2.03 10.40 -13.61
CA LYS A 165 1.63 11.62 -14.31
C LYS A 165 2.75 12.25 -15.13
N LEU A 166 3.99 11.74 -15.03
CA LEU A 166 5.14 12.30 -15.76
C LEU A 166 4.93 12.27 -17.28
N TYR A 167 4.16 11.31 -17.81
CA TYR A 167 3.82 11.25 -19.24
C TYR A 167 3.14 12.52 -19.78
N LEU A 168 2.58 13.37 -18.92
CA LEU A 168 2.00 14.66 -19.32
C LEU A 168 3.08 15.65 -19.79
N ALA A 169 4.34 15.45 -19.39
CA ALA A 169 5.49 16.12 -19.96
C ALA A 169 6.02 15.30 -21.14
N GLU A 170 6.06 15.88 -22.34
CA GLU A 170 6.58 15.20 -23.54
C GLU A 170 8.10 14.96 -23.46
N ASP A 171 8.84 15.87 -22.80
CA ASP A 171 10.28 15.76 -22.62
C ASP A 171 10.65 14.82 -21.47
N LYS A 172 11.35 13.74 -21.80
CA LYS A 172 11.84 12.75 -20.82
C LYS A 172 12.95 13.29 -19.91
N ASN A 173 13.72 14.28 -20.35
CA ASN A 173 14.72 14.90 -19.48
C ASN A 173 14.03 15.64 -18.33
N LEU A 174 12.93 16.33 -18.63
CA LEU A 174 12.09 17.02 -17.65
C LEU A 174 11.49 16.06 -16.61
N HIS A 175 11.28 14.78 -16.94
CA HIS A 175 10.82 13.77 -15.96
C HIS A 175 11.82 13.60 -14.82
N THR A 176 13.11 13.55 -15.16
CA THR A 176 14.19 13.38 -14.17
C THR A 176 14.29 14.64 -13.31
N GLU A 177 14.26 15.82 -13.93
CA GLU A 177 14.32 17.10 -13.22
C GLU A 177 13.15 17.28 -12.24
N ILE A 178 11.92 16.98 -12.67
CA ILE A 178 10.73 17.02 -11.80
C ILE A 178 10.90 16.08 -10.60
N MET A 179 11.40 14.87 -10.82
CA MET A 179 11.62 13.91 -9.74
C MET A 179 12.72 14.34 -8.77
N ASP A 180 13.81 14.93 -9.28
CA ASP A 180 14.91 15.45 -8.44
C ASP A 180 14.45 16.63 -7.57
N ASP A 181 13.62 17.52 -8.11
CA ASP A 181 13.02 18.62 -7.36
C ASP A 181 12.09 18.10 -6.25
N ILE A 182 11.25 17.11 -6.59
CA ILE A 182 10.32 16.48 -5.64
C ILE A 182 11.08 15.73 -4.53
N ASP A 183 12.15 15.01 -4.86
CA ASP A 183 13.04 14.37 -3.89
C ASP A 183 13.71 15.42 -2.99
N THR A 184 14.14 16.55 -3.55
CA THR A 184 14.72 17.67 -2.78
C THR A 184 13.72 18.27 -1.81
N LEU A 185 12.48 18.50 -2.25
CA LEU A 185 11.38 18.98 -1.39
C LEU A 185 11.10 18.00 -0.26
N GLN A 186 11.00 16.71 -0.55
CA GLN A 186 10.83 15.66 0.45
C GLN A 186 11.98 15.67 1.46
N LEU A 187 13.21 15.92 1.00
CA LEU A 187 14.42 15.93 1.81
C LEU A 187 14.54 17.16 2.73
N SER A 188 13.65 18.14 2.61
CA SER A 188 13.56 19.30 3.50
C SER A 188 13.56 18.92 4.98
N LYS A 189 14.36 19.64 5.77
CA LYS A 189 14.57 19.38 7.22
C LYS A 189 13.51 20.03 8.11
N ASN A 190 12.84 21.06 7.61
CA ASN A 190 11.82 21.80 8.35
C ASN A 190 10.90 22.54 7.38
N LYS A 191 9.75 23.01 7.90
CA LYS A 191 8.72 23.72 7.16
C LYS A 191 9.26 24.99 6.46
N LYS A 192 10.15 25.75 7.10
CA LYS A 192 10.73 26.96 6.51
C LYS A 192 11.57 26.63 5.26
N THR A 193 12.42 25.61 5.33
CA THR A 193 13.20 25.16 4.17
C THR A 193 12.30 24.67 3.04
N PHE A 194 11.24 23.93 3.38
CA PHE A 194 10.24 23.49 2.41
C PHE A 194 9.53 24.68 1.75
N GLU A 195 9.11 25.68 2.52
CA GLU A 195 8.46 26.89 2.00
C GLU A 195 9.38 27.73 1.11
N ILE A 196 10.67 27.84 1.45
CA ILE A 196 11.66 28.52 0.60
C ILE A 196 11.82 27.75 -0.71
N ALA A 197 12.01 26.43 -0.64
CA ALA A 197 12.14 25.59 -1.83
C ALA A 197 10.87 25.59 -2.69
N MET A 198 9.69 25.89 -2.13
CA MET A 198 8.47 26.09 -2.91
C MET A 198 8.42 27.46 -3.62
N GLN A 199 9.07 28.49 -3.07
CA GLN A 199 9.07 29.86 -3.60
C GLN A 199 10.06 30.05 -4.75
N ASP A 200 11.16 29.30 -4.77
CA ASP A 200 12.16 29.39 -5.84
C ASP A 200 11.63 28.92 -7.22
N TYR A 201 10.43 28.31 -7.26
CA TYR A 201 9.80 27.76 -8.47
C TYR A 201 8.46 28.45 -8.83
N SER A 202 8.13 29.58 -8.21
CA SER A 202 6.93 30.39 -8.49
C SER A 202 7.27 31.73 -9.14
#